data_AF-A0A967MYN7-F1
#
_entry.id   AF-A0A967MYN7-F1
#
_cell.length_a   1.000
_cell.length_b   1.000
_cell.length_c   1.000
_cell.angle_alpha   90.00
_cell.angle_beta   90.00
_cell.angle_gamma   90.00
#
_symmetry.space_group_name_H-M   'P 1'
#
loop_
_entity.id
_entity.type
_entity.pdbx_description
1 polymer ?
#
loop_
_entity_poly.entity_id
_entity_poly.type
_entity_poly.pdbx_seq_one_letter_code
_entity_poly.pdbx_strand_id
1 'polypeptide(L)' 'MRIHITNVFVDDQEKALQFYTEALGFVKKNDVPLGQHRWLTVVAQSEPDGPELLLEPDAHPAVKPFKSALAEDG' A
#
# COMPACT_ATOMS: atom_id res chain seq x y z
N MET A 1 -8.74 16.96 -14.21
CA MET A 1 -7.55 16.20 -13.77
C MET A 1 -7.74 15.84 -12.30
N ARG A 2 -7.59 14.57 -11.91
CA ARG A 2 -7.79 14.07 -10.53
C ARG A 2 -6.61 13.19 -10.13
N ILE A 3 -6.29 13.14 -8.84
CA ILE A 3 -5.35 12.16 -8.28
C ILE A 3 -6.12 10.88 -8.04
N HIS A 4 -5.70 9.79 -8.68
CA HIS A 4 -6.38 8.50 -8.61
C HIS A 4 -5.66 7.48 -7.72
N ILE A 5 -4.38 7.68 -7.43
CA ILE A 5 -3.55 6.74 -6.68
C ILE A 5 -2.66 7.51 -5.71
N THR A 6 -2.49 6.98 -4.51
CA THR A 6 -1.40 7.30 -3.58
C THR A 6 -0.77 6.00 -3.08
N ASN A 7 0.35 6.06 -2.37
CA ASN A 7 1.09 4.88 -1.95
C ASN A 7 1.56 4.97 -0.49
N VAL A 8 1.76 3.80 0.10
CA VAL A 8 2.48 3.60 1.36
C VAL A 8 3.49 2.48 1.17
N PHE A 9 4.66 2.62 1.80
CA PHE A 9 5.73 1.63 1.71
C PHE A 9 5.59 0.53 2.76
N VAL A 10 5.48 -0.72 2.33
CA VAL A 10 5.24 -1.89 3.18
C VAL A 10 6.43 -2.84 3.16
N ASP A 11 6.69 -3.49 4.30
CA ASP A 11 7.74 -4.50 4.48
C ASP A 11 7.36 -5.83 3.83
N ASP A 12 6.10 -6.21 3.98
CA ASP A 12 5.50 -7.43 3.41
C ASP A 12 4.11 -7.09 2.85
N GLN A 13 3.93 -7.29 1.53
CA GLN A 13 2.68 -6.95 0.86
C GLN A 13 1.50 -7.80 1.30
N GLU A 14 1.71 -9.05 1.73
CA GLU A 14 0.64 -9.95 2.16
C GLU A 14 0.16 -9.61 3.56
N LYS A 15 1.11 -9.37 4.47
CA LYS A 15 0.83 -8.84 5.81
C LYS A 15 0.10 -7.49 5.73
N ALA A 16 0.54 -6.60 4.84
CA ALA A 16 -0.11 -5.33 4.63
C ALA A 16 -1.54 -5.50 4.10
N LEU A 17 -1.75 -6.37 3.09
CA LEU A 17 -3.09 -6.63 2.56
C LEU A 17 -4.06 -7.04 3.67
N GLN A 18 -3.68 -8.02 4.48
CA GLN A 18 -4.48 -8.50 5.61
C GLN A 18 -4.80 -7.36 6.58
N PHE A 19 -3.81 -6.56 6.97
CA PHE A 19 -4.03 -5.41 7.86
C PHE A 19 -5.04 -4.41 7.28
N TYR A 20 -4.84 -4.00 6.02
CA TYR A 20 -5.72 -3.01 5.38
C TYR A 20 -7.13 -3.54 5.14
N THR A 21 -7.31 -4.83 4.83
CA THR A 21 -8.64 -5.39 4.58
C THR A 21 -9.36 -5.84 5.84
N GLU A 22 -8.66 -6.50 6.76
CA GLU A 22 -9.28 -7.13 7.93
C GLU A 22 -9.37 -6.18 9.13
N ALA A 23 -8.33 -5.37 9.38
CA ALA A 23 -8.33 -4.44 10.51
C ALA A 23 -8.95 -3.09 10.15
N LEU A 24 -8.68 -2.58 8.94
CA LEU A 24 -9.12 -1.25 8.51
C LEU A 24 -10.35 -1.25 7.59
N GLY A 25 -10.79 -2.41 7.10
CA GLY A 25 -12.01 -2.54 6.29
C GLY A 25 -11.90 -2.01 4.86
N PHE A 26 -10.69 -1.81 4.33
CA PHE A 26 -10.51 -1.56 2.90
C PHE A 26 -10.84 -2.81 2.08
N VAL A 27 -11.09 -2.63 0.78
CA VAL A 27 -11.33 -3.73 -0.15
C VAL A 27 -10.21 -3.77 -1.17
N LYS A 28 -9.69 -4.97 -1.45
CA LYS A 28 -8.69 -5.18 -2.50
C LYS A 28 -9.28 -4.81 -3.87
N LYS A 29 -8.60 -3.91 -4.61
CA LYS A 29 -9.01 -3.47 -5.95
C LYS A 29 -8.18 -4.14 -7.04
N ASN A 30 -6.85 -4.05 -6.96
CA ASN A 30 -5.94 -4.70 -7.89
C ASN A 30 -4.95 -5.59 -7.16
N ASP A 31 -4.61 -6.73 -7.76
CA ASP A 31 -3.62 -7.70 -7.26
C ASP A 31 -2.96 -8.37 -8.46
N VAL A 32 -1.98 -7.69 -9.05
CA VAL A 32 -1.34 -8.10 -10.30
C VAL A 32 0.14 -8.41 -10.03
N PRO A 33 0.63 -9.63 -10.34
CA PRO A 33 2.04 -9.96 -10.19
C PRO A 33 2.95 -9.08 -11.06
N LEU A 34 4.04 -8.57 -10.48
CA LEU A 34 5.10 -7.80 -11.13
C LEU A 34 6.47 -8.26 -10.64
N GLY A 35 7.03 -9.25 -11.32
CA GLY A 35 8.31 -9.86 -10.92
C GLY A 35 8.19 -10.55 -9.57
N GLN A 36 8.98 -10.09 -8.60
CA GLN A 36 8.96 -10.61 -7.22
C GLN A 36 7.92 -9.92 -6.32
N HIS A 37 7.26 -8.87 -6.83
CA HIS A 37 6.31 -8.06 -6.08
C HIS A 37 4.95 -8.02 -6.79
N ARG A 38 4.02 -7.22 -6.26
CA ARG A 38 2.66 -7.07 -6.77
C ARG A 38 2.32 -5.61 -6.98
N TRP A 39 1.62 -5.29 -8.05
CA TRP A 39 0.79 -4.09 -8.09
C TRP A 39 -0.46 -4.38 -7.26
N LEU A 40 -0.44 -3.91 -6.02
CA LEU A 40 -1.44 -4.28 -5.01
C LEU A 40 -2.10 -3.03 -4.46
N THR A 41 -3.35 -2.81 -4.84
CA THR A 41 -4.10 -1.64 -4.39
C THR A 41 -5.36 -2.01 -3.63
N VAL A 42 -5.72 -1.14 -2.68
CA VAL A 42 -6.96 -1.22 -1.91
C VAL A 42 -7.75 0.09 -2.04
N VAL A 43 -9.06 0.02 -1.87
CA VAL A 43 -9.99 1.16 -1.92
C VAL A 43 -10.92 1.15 -0.71
N ALA A 44 -11.46 2.32 -0.35
CA ALA A 44 -12.48 2.39 0.69
C ALA A 44 -13.74 1.65 0.23
N GLN A 45 -14.34 0.84 1.12
CA GLN A 45 -15.55 0.07 0.79
C GLN A 45 -16.72 0.97 0.34
N SER A 46 -16.84 2.18 0.90
CA SER A 46 -17.87 3.16 0.55
C SER A 46 -17.63 3.85 -0.79
N GLU A 47 -16.41 3.83 -1.31
CA GLU A 47 -16.04 4.47 -2.58
C GLU A 47 -15.19 3.51 -3.45
N PRO A 48 -15.79 2.43 -4.01
CA PRO A 48 -15.04 1.41 -4.74
C PRO A 48 -14.33 1.92 -6.01
N ASP A 49 -14.77 3.06 -6.54
CA ASP A 49 -14.19 3.75 -7.70
C ASP A 49 -13.51 5.07 -7.33
N GLY A 50 -13.26 5.27 -6.03
CA GLY A 50 -12.49 6.39 -5.49
C GLY A 50 -10.98 6.22 -5.67
N PRO A 51 -10.16 7.04 -4.97
CA PRO A 51 -8.72 6.91 -4.99
C PRO A 51 -8.24 5.55 -4.46
N GLU A 52 -7.23 5.00 -5.11
CA GLU A 52 -6.61 3.74 -4.71
C GLU A 52 -5.38 3.99 -3.81
N LEU A 53 -5.22 3.17 -2.79
CA LEU A 53 -4.01 3.11 -1.98
C LEU A 53 -3.15 1.92 -2.44
N LEU A 54 -1.98 2.22 -3.02
CA LEU A 54 -0.97 1.24 -3.39
C LEU A 54 -0.16 0.81 -2.17
N LEU A 55 -0.11 -0.50 -1.93
CA LEU A 55 0.75 -1.13 -0.94
C LEU A 55 2.10 -1.48 -1.58
N GLU A 56 2.98 -0.49 -1.65
CA GLU A 56 4.24 -0.55 -2.40
C GLU A 56 5.36 -1.19 -1.58
N PRO A 57 6.13 -2.16 -2.10
CA PRO A 57 7.23 -2.77 -1.36
C PRO A 57 8.34 -1.76 -1.04
N ASP A 58 8.92 -1.82 0.16
CA ASP A 58 10.02 -0.95 0.58
C ASP A 58 11.42 -1.35 0.06
N ALA A 59 11.45 -2.06 -1.07
CA ALA A 59 12.66 -2.66 -1.64
C ALA A 59 13.67 -1.62 -2.17
N HIS A 60 13.21 -0.43 -2.56
CA HIS A 60 14.11 0.61 -3.04
C HIS A 60 15.04 1.09 -1.91
N PRO A 61 16.37 1.15 -2.10
CA PRO A 61 17.33 1.43 -1.03
C PRO A 61 17.09 2.72 -0.25
N ALA A 62 16.51 3.74 -0.87
CA ALA A 62 16.18 5.01 -0.22
C ALA A 62 14.99 4.93 0.76
N VAL A 63 14.12 3.93 0.63
CA VAL A 63 12.86 3.86 1.38
C VAL A 63 13.11 3.44 2.83
N LYS A 64 13.97 2.45 3.06
CA LYS A 64 14.24 1.95 4.43
C LYS A 64 14.83 3.01 5.36
N PRO A 65 15.86 3.79 4.95
CA PRO A 65 16.35 4.90 5.77
C PRO A 65 15.27 5.94 6.06
N PHE A 66 14.46 6.31 5.06
CA PHE A 66 13.36 7.24 5.23
C PHE A 66 12.31 6.75 6.22
N LYS A 67 11.82 5.50 6.07
CA LYS A 67 10.85 4.89 6.99
C LYS A 67 11.38 4.80 8.41
N SER A 68 12.64 4.40 8.58
CA SER A 68 13.25 4.22 9.90
C SER A 68 13.40 5.56 10.61
N ALA A 69 13.88 6.58 9.90
CA ALA A 69 13.98 7.94 10.45
C ALA A 69 12.63 8.47 10.92
N LEU A 70 11.56 8.31 10.12
CA LEU A 70 10.22 8.73 10.52
C LEU A 70 9.69 7.98 11.75
N ALA A 71 9.92 6.67 11.84
CA ALA A 71 9.48 5.87 12.98
C ALA A 71 10.27 6.15 14.26
N GLU A 72 11.53 6.58 14.14
CA GLU A 72 12.35 7.02 15.27
C GLU A 72 11.90 8.39 15.82
N ASP A 73 11.30 9.23 14.97
CA ASP A 73 10.77 10.55 15.36
C ASP A 73 9.43 10.46 16.13
N GLY A 74 8.64 9.40 15.96
CA GLY A 74 7.39 9.12 16.70
C GLY A 74 6.19 8.78 15.83
#